data_AF-A0A359JMC6-F1
#
_entry.id   AF-A0A359JMC6-F1
#
_cell.length_a   1.000
_cell.length_b   1.000
_cell.length_c   1.000
_cell.angle_alpha   90.00
_cell.angle_beta   90.00
_cell.angle_gamma   90.00
#
_symmetry.space_group_name_H-M   'P 1'
#
loop_
_entity.id
_entity.type
_entity.pdbx_description
1 polymer ?
#
loop_
_entity_poly.entity_id
_entity_poly.type
_entity_poly.pdbx_seq_one_letter_code
_entity_poly.pdbx_strand_id
1 'polypeptide(L)'
;NAVILLPSLVLGPYEYGNSDIISLIRDYLSGDLKVSIPGGVDFTDVRDVASGVLEAAENSKKGKCYILSNTYVSTQDFLHNLHEITGRDEVTKTVPNWLLNGKGIAQLYYKITKKANPKDKYGPFISPEPLYESERANTDLHYSPRDLRASLEDTIDWVEKNPPADKDAGKAKASNG
;
A
#
# COMPACT_ATOMS: atom_id res chain seq x y z
N ASN A 1 -4.51 31.63 2.77
CA ASN A 1 -5.48 30.96 1.87
C ASN A 1 -4.80 29.80 1.20
N ALA A 2 -5.36 28.60 1.34
CA ALA A 2 -4.80 27.35 0.83
C ALA A 2 -5.91 26.49 0.20
N VAL A 3 -5.50 25.52 -0.61
CA VAL A 3 -6.31 24.37 -1.05
C VAL A 3 -5.69 23.14 -0.42
N ILE A 4 -6.52 22.25 0.11
CA ILE A 4 -6.07 21.03 0.80
C ILE A 4 -6.47 19.83 -0.05
N LEU A 5 -5.52 18.93 -0.29
CA LEU A 5 -5.77 17.64 -0.94
C LEU A 5 -5.42 16.53 0.06
N LEU A 6 -6.33 15.59 0.20
CA LEU A 6 -6.26 14.46 1.13
C LEU A 6 -6.30 13.17 0.31
N PRO A 7 -5.15 12.67 -0.17
CA PRO A 7 -5.12 11.37 -0.83
C PRO A 7 -5.42 10.24 0.14
N SER A 8 -6.04 9.17 -0.36
CA SER A 8 -6.08 7.88 0.33
C SER A 8 -4.70 7.20 0.28
N LEU A 9 -4.61 5.88 0.47
CA LEU A 9 -3.32 5.20 0.44
C LEU A 9 -2.72 5.29 -0.97
N VAL A 10 -1.63 6.03 -1.10
CA VAL A 10 -0.96 6.23 -2.38
C VAL A 10 -0.19 4.97 -2.78
N LEU A 11 -0.48 4.49 -3.99
CA LEU A 11 0.14 3.34 -4.63
C LEU A 11 0.56 3.73 -6.06
N GLY A 12 1.61 3.13 -6.61
CA GLY A 12 1.99 3.39 -7.99
C GLY A 12 3.48 3.14 -8.24
N PRO A 13 3.90 3.27 -9.51
CA PRO A 13 5.32 3.23 -9.87
C PRO A 13 6.08 4.40 -9.25
N TYR A 14 7.42 4.33 -9.28
CA TYR A 14 8.34 5.38 -8.82
C TYR A 14 8.44 5.56 -7.30
N GLU A 15 8.04 4.56 -6.52
CA GLU A 15 8.19 4.58 -5.05
C GLU A 15 9.59 4.12 -4.61
N TYR A 16 10.56 5.04 -4.68
CA TYR A 16 11.97 4.78 -4.30
C TYR A 16 12.17 4.42 -2.82
N GLY A 17 11.17 4.63 -1.98
CA GLY A 17 11.21 4.31 -0.56
C GLY A 17 10.98 2.83 -0.25
N ASN A 18 10.79 2.59 1.04
CA ASN A 18 10.31 1.33 1.60
C ASN A 18 9.00 1.59 2.33
N SER A 19 8.01 2.16 1.63
CA SER A 19 6.67 2.29 2.21
C SER A 19 6.12 0.90 2.56
N ASP A 20 5.26 0.82 3.58
CA ASP A 20 4.76 -0.46 4.08
C ASP A 20 4.05 -1.26 2.98
N ILE A 21 3.32 -0.58 2.09
CA ILE A 21 2.64 -1.21 0.95
C ILE A 21 3.63 -1.81 -0.05
N ILE A 22 4.73 -1.12 -0.37
CA ILE A 22 5.77 -1.67 -1.26
C ILE A 22 6.51 -2.80 -0.57
N SER A 23 6.76 -2.71 0.75
CA SER A 23 7.34 -3.82 1.50
C SER A 23 6.45 -5.06 1.45
N LEU A 24 5.12 -4.89 1.57
CA LEU A 24 4.16 -5.97 1.47
C LEU A 24 4.16 -6.62 0.08
N ILE A 25 4.19 -5.81 -0.99
CA ILE A 25 4.32 -6.30 -2.37
C ILE A 25 5.63 -7.08 -2.53
N ARG A 26 6.75 -6.56 -2.02
CA ARG A 26 8.05 -7.26 -2.09
C ARG A 26 8.04 -8.59 -1.34
N ASP A 27 7.46 -8.62 -0.14
CA ASP A 27 7.29 -9.85 0.64
C ASP A 27 6.41 -10.87 -0.11
N TYR A 28 5.39 -10.41 -0.83
CA TYR A 28 4.58 -11.27 -1.70
C TYR A 28 5.41 -11.80 -2.87
N LEU A 29 6.12 -10.92 -3.58
CA LEU A 29 6.95 -11.30 -4.74
C LEU A 29 8.09 -12.26 -4.36
N SER A 30 8.72 -12.10 -3.19
CA SER A 30 9.74 -13.03 -2.68
C SER A 30 9.17 -14.35 -2.18
N GLY A 31 7.85 -14.43 -1.99
CA GLY A 31 7.18 -15.57 -1.39
C GLY A 31 7.29 -15.62 0.14
N ASP A 32 7.79 -14.58 0.79
CA ASP A 32 7.87 -14.48 2.26
C ASP A 32 6.52 -14.19 2.92
N LEU A 33 5.55 -13.67 2.16
CA LEU A 33 4.19 -13.42 2.62
C LEU A 33 3.35 -14.71 2.55
N LYS A 34 3.00 -15.27 3.72
CA LYS A 34 2.29 -16.55 3.82
C LYS A 34 0.85 -16.46 4.31
N VAL A 35 0.47 -15.35 4.91
CA VAL A 35 -0.85 -15.15 5.53
C VAL A 35 -1.32 -13.72 5.33
N SER A 36 -2.60 -13.55 5.03
CA SER A 36 -3.33 -12.28 4.97
C SER A 36 -3.91 -11.90 6.33
N ILE A 37 -4.30 -10.63 6.50
CA ILE A 37 -5.11 -10.17 7.64
C ILE A 37 -6.45 -9.62 7.16
N PRO A 38 -7.54 -9.78 7.93
CA PRO A 38 -8.81 -9.09 7.66
C PRO A 38 -8.63 -7.57 7.69
N GLY A 39 -9.31 -6.91 6.76
CA GLY A 39 -9.27 -5.47 6.58
C GLY A 39 -9.25 -5.12 5.10
N GLY A 40 -8.96 -3.86 4.84
CA GLY A 40 -8.85 -3.29 3.52
C GLY A 40 -8.40 -1.85 3.62
N VAL A 41 -8.26 -1.23 2.46
CA VAL A 41 -7.85 0.17 2.36
C VAL A 41 -8.33 0.76 1.05
N ASP A 42 -8.59 2.05 1.06
CA ASP A 42 -8.83 2.82 -0.15
C ASP A 42 -7.50 3.25 -0.74
N PHE A 43 -7.30 2.93 -2.02
CA PHE A 43 -6.09 3.27 -2.75
C PHE A 43 -6.28 4.47 -3.65
N THR A 44 -5.18 5.10 -4.02
CA THR A 44 -5.14 6.08 -5.10
C THR A 44 -3.80 5.98 -5.84
N ASP A 45 -3.80 6.15 -7.16
CA ASP A 45 -2.57 6.11 -7.95
C ASP A 45 -1.76 7.41 -7.73
N VAL A 46 -0.45 7.30 -7.51
CA VAL A 46 0.44 8.46 -7.35
C VAL A 46 0.35 9.45 -8.53
N ARG A 47 0.11 8.95 -9.74
CA ARG A 47 -0.03 9.76 -10.96
C ARG A 47 -1.37 10.49 -11.00
N ASP A 48 -2.41 9.89 -10.45
CA ASP A 48 -3.73 10.52 -10.32
C ASP A 48 -3.67 11.61 -9.25
N VAL A 49 -2.98 11.35 -8.14
CA VAL A 49 -2.70 12.36 -7.11
C VAL A 49 -1.94 13.54 -7.71
N ALA A 50 -0.88 13.28 -8.49
CA ALA A 50 -0.12 14.35 -9.15
C ALA A 50 -0.99 15.17 -10.11
N SER A 51 -1.85 14.51 -10.89
CA SER A 51 -2.80 15.17 -11.79
C SER A 51 -3.81 16.02 -11.01
N GLY A 52 -4.37 15.49 -9.92
CA GLY A 52 -5.29 16.22 -9.05
C GLY A 52 -4.65 17.42 -8.36
N VAL A 53 -3.37 17.34 -7.99
CA VAL A 53 -2.60 18.48 -7.44
C VAL A 53 -2.43 19.57 -8.49
N LEU A 54 -2.11 19.22 -9.74
CA LEU A 54 -1.97 20.19 -10.83
C LEU A 54 -3.30 20.89 -11.10
N GLU A 55 -4.39 20.12 -11.22
CA GLU A 55 -5.73 20.65 -11.42
C GLU A 55 -6.17 21.58 -10.27
N ALA A 56 -5.86 21.20 -9.02
CA ALA A 56 -6.15 22.06 -7.88
C ALA A 56 -5.34 23.36 -7.88
N ALA A 57 -4.10 23.32 -8.37
CA ALA A 57 -3.26 24.51 -8.46
C ALA A 57 -3.77 25.50 -9.52
N GLU A 58 -4.32 25.00 -10.63
CA GLU A 58 -4.77 25.82 -11.77
C GLU A 58 -6.24 26.26 -11.62
N ASN A 59 -7.11 25.36 -11.16
CA ASN A 59 -8.56 25.50 -11.32
C ASN A 59 -9.34 25.62 -10.00
N SER A 60 -8.74 25.30 -8.84
CA SER A 60 -9.49 25.31 -7.57
C SER A 60 -9.69 26.71 -6.99
N LYS A 61 -10.85 26.89 -6.35
CA LYS A 61 -11.14 28.06 -5.50
C LYS A 61 -10.39 27.96 -4.17
N LYS A 62 -9.97 29.10 -3.61
CA LYS A 62 -9.32 29.18 -2.29
C LYS A 62 -10.23 28.61 -1.18
N GLY A 63 -9.65 27.93 -0.21
CA GLY A 63 -10.37 27.40 0.96
C GLY A 63 -11.11 26.08 0.71
N LYS A 64 -10.79 25.36 -0.36
CA LYS A 64 -11.38 24.06 -0.70
C LYS A 64 -10.53 22.91 -0.16
N CYS A 65 -11.21 21.80 0.11
CA CYS A 65 -10.60 20.54 0.55
C CYS A 65 -11.16 19.42 -0.34
N TYR A 66 -10.27 18.57 -0.86
CA TYR A 66 -10.57 17.49 -1.78
C TYR A 66 -10.02 16.17 -1.28
N ILE A 67 -10.83 15.13 -1.31
CA ILE A 67 -10.38 13.75 -1.05
C ILE A 67 -10.04 13.11 -2.39
N LEU A 68 -8.81 12.62 -2.53
CA LEU A 68 -8.35 11.92 -3.73
C LEU A 68 -8.33 10.43 -3.45
N SER A 69 -9.49 9.81 -3.65
CA SER A 69 -9.73 8.38 -3.47
C SER A 69 -10.11 7.72 -4.79
N ASN A 70 -9.71 6.47 -4.96
CA ASN A 70 -10.11 5.65 -6.08
C ASN A 70 -11.09 4.57 -5.63
N THR A 71 -10.55 3.47 -5.11
CA THR A 71 -11.31 2.25 -4.88
C THR A 71 -10.84 1.61 -3.56
N TYR A 72 -11.81 1.19 -2.76
CA TYR A 72 -11.57 0.33 -1.60
C TYR A 72 -11.30 -1.10 -2.03
N VAL A 73 -10.26 -1.70 -1.45
CA VAL A 73 -9.82 -3.05 -1.77
C VAL A 73 -9.58 -3.80 -0.46
N SER A 74 -10.18 -4.97 -0.31
CA SER A 74 -9.88 -5.82 0.84
C SER A 74 -8.47 -6.35 0.76
N THR A 75 -7.85 -6.68 1.90
CA THR A 75 -6.51 -7.29 1.89
C THR A 75 -6.48 -8.58 1.07
N GLN A 76 -7.57 -9.36 1.07
CA GLN A 76 -7.67 -10.58 0.27
C GLN A 76 -7.73 -10.28 -1.22
N ASP A 77 -8.59 -9.34 -1.64
CA ASP A 77 -8.70 -8.96 -3.04
C ASP A 77 -7.40 -8.34 -3.55
N PHE A 78 -6.70 -7.56 -2.72
CA PHE A 78 -5.38 -7.02 -3.06
C PHE A 78 -4.38 -8.13 -3.37
N LEU A 79 -4.25 -9.12 -2.48
CA LEU A 79 -3.33 -10.25 -2.68
C LEU A 79 -3.76 -11.15 -3.83
N HIS A 80 -5.07 -11.31 -4.06
CA HIS A 80 -5.61 -12.02 -5.21
C HIS A 80 -5.27 -11.30 -6.52
N ASN A 81 -5.36 -9.97 -6.58
CA ASN A 81 -4.91 -9.21 -7.74
C ASN A 81 -3.40 -9.40 -8.01
N LEU A 82 -2.57 -9.43 -6.96
CA LEU A 82 -1.14 -9.72 -7.14
C LEU A 82 -0.92 -11.14 -7.71
N HIS A 83 -1.71 -12.13 -7.29
CA HIS A 83 -1.70 -13.48 -7.85
C HIS A 83 -2.05 -13.47 -9.34
N GLU A 84 -3.18 -12.86 -9.70
CA GLU A 84 -3.65 -12.77 -11.08
C GLU A 84 -2.69 -12.02 -12.01
N ILE A 85 -1.93 -11.05 -11.48
CA ILE A 85 -0.96 -10.27 -12.27
C ILE A 85 0.36 -11.02 -12.40
N THR A 86 0.87 -11.62 -11.32
CA THR A 86 2.24 -12.16 -11.27
C THR A 86 2.33 -13.65 -11.56
N GLY A 87 1.22 -14.39 -11.44
CA GLY A 87 1.18 -15.85 -11.51
C GLY A 87 1.88 -16.57 -10.34
N ARG A 88 2.28 -15.85 -9.28
CA ARG A 88 2.91 -16.43 -8.07
C ARG A 88 1.87 -17.06 -7.15
N ASP A 89 2.31 -17.86 -6.17
CA ASP A 89 1.39 -18.53 -5.24
C ASP A 89 0.40 -17.57 -4.57
N GLU A 90 -0.87 -17.97 -4.52
CA GLU A 90 -1.93 -17.20 -3.87
C GLU A 90 -1.83 -17.27 -2.34
N VAL A 91 -2.02 -16.14 -1.66
CA VAL A 91 -2.06 -16.05 -0.20
C VAL A 91 -3.50 -16.21 0.30
N THR A 92 -3.94 -17.46 0.47
CA THR A 92 -5.33 -17.78 0.83
C THR A 92 -5.61 -17.84 2.33
N LYS A 93 -4.57 -17.94 3.16
CA LYS A 93 -4.73 -18.09 4.62
C LYS A 93 -4.88 -16.74 5.29
N THR A 94 -5.97 -16.53 6.03
CA THR A 94 -6.21 -15.28 6.77
C THR A 94 -6.07 -15.48 8.28
N VAL A 95 -5.35 -14.58 8.94
CA VAL A 95 -5.19 -14.60 10.40
C VAL A 95 -6.50 -14.22 11.09
N PRO A 96 -7.02 -15.02 12.04
CA PRO A 96 -8.24 -14.68 12.77
C PRO A 96 -8.12 -13.39 13.61
N ASN A 97 -9.21 -12.61 13.66
CA ASN A 97 -9.29 -11.33 14.40
C ASN A 97 -8.89 -11.41 15.89
N TRP A 98 -9.21 -12.52 16.56
CA TRP A 98 -8.87 -12.68 17.97
C TRP A 98 -7.36 -12.85 18.19
N LEU A 99 -6.66 -13.49 17.24
CA LEU A 99 -5.19 -13.67 17.29
C LEU A 99 -4.49 -12.33 17.11
N LEU A 100 -5.04 -11.52 16.22
CA LEU A 100 -4.60 -10.16 15.93
C LEU A 100 -4.72 -9.25 17.15
N ASN A 101 -5.82 -9.28 17.89
CA ASN A 101 -6.10 -8.33 18.96
C ASN A 101 -5.60 -8.81 20.35
N GLY A 102 -5.06 -10.01 20.44
CA GLY A 102 -4.50 -10.58 21.67
C GLY A 102 -3.11 -10.02 22.01
N LYS A 103 -3.03 -9.09 22.98
CA LYS A 103 -1.75 -8.53 23.47
C LYS A 103 -0.73 -9.60 23.89
N GLY A 104 -1.17 -10.70 24.50
CA GLY A 104 -0.29 -11.79 24.92
C GLY A 104 0.27 -12.62 23.76
N ILE A 105 -0.45 -12.68 22.64
CA ILE A 105 -0.12 -13.52 21.48
C ILE A 105 0.97 -12.85 20.65
N ALA A 106 0.86 -11.55 20.42
CA ALA A 106 1.90 -10.77 19.74
C ALA A 106 3.24 -10.82 20.49
N GLN A 107 3.21 -10.67 21.82
CA GLN A 107 4.41 -10.76 22.66
C GLN A 107 5.03 -12.16 22.66
N LEU A 108 4.19 -13.20 22.73
CA LEU A 108 4.65 -14.58 22.68
C LEU A 108 5.26 -14.92 21.32
N TYR A 109 4.61 -14.51 20.23
CA TYR A 109 5.11 -14.67 18.87
C TYR A 109 6.48 -14.01 18.69
N TYR A 110 6.64 -12.76 19.15
CA TYR A 110 7.93 -12.07 19.13
C TYR A 110 8.98 -12.81 19.98
N LYS A 111 8.63 -13.28 21.18
CA LYS A 111 9.57 -14.01 22.04
C LYS A 111 10.10 -15.30 21.37
N ILE A 112 9.24 -16.02 20.66
CA ILE A 112 9.55 -17.29 20.00
C ILE A 112 10.30 -17.06 18.67
N THR A 113 9.78 -16.19 17.82
CA THR A 113 10.27 -16.03 16.44
C THR A 113 11.35 -14.96 16.29
N LYS A 114 11.45 -14.03 17.26
CA LYS A 114 12.22 -12.78 17.17
C LYS A 114 11.86 -11.91 15.94
N LYS A 115 10.72 -12.16 15.31
CA LYS A 115 10.21 -11.41 14.16
C LYS A 115 9.12 -10.42 14.59
N ALA A 116 9.02 -9.31 13.87
CA ALA A 116 7.95 -8.32 14.03
C ALA A 116 6.57 -8.97 13.86
N ASN A 117 5.53 -8.36 14.44
CA ASN A 117 4.18 -8.89 14.35
C ASN A 117 3.74 -8.87 12.89
N PRO A 118 3.12 -9.93 12.34
CA PRO A 118 2.56 -9.89 10.98
C PRO A 118 1.68 -8.67 10.71
N LYS A 119 0.98 -8.15 11.74
CA LYS A 119 0.24 -6.88 11.67
C LYS A 119 1.05 -5.69 11.19
N ASP A 120 2.33 -5.63 11.56
CA ASP A 120 3.20 -4.49 11.26
C ASP A 120 3.41 -4.35 9.75
N LYS A 121 3.36 -5.45 9.00
CA LYS A 121 3.44 -5.47 7.52
C LYS A 121 2.16 -5.01 6.83
N TYR A 122 1.04 -5.13 7.53
CA TYR A 122 -0.29 -4.77 7.03
C TYR A 122 -0.81 -3.47 7.67
N GLY A 123 0.08 -2.65 8.24
CA GLY A 123 -0.27 -1.34 8.80
C GLY A 123 -1.22 -0.50 7.95
N PRO A 124 -1.11 -0.50 6.60
CA PRO A 124 -2.04 0.22 5.74
C PRO A 124 -3.45 -0.39 5.63
N PHE A 125 -3.61 -1.69 5.86
CA PHE A 125 -4.87 -2.45 5.62
C PHE A 125 -5.74 -2.60 6.87
N ILE A 126 -5.78 -1.57 7.71
CA ILE A 126 -6.49 -1.62 9.00
C ILE A 126 -7.95 -1.15 8.92
N SER A 127 -8.40 -0.61 7.78
CA SER A 127 -9.77 -0.12 7.64
C SER A 127 -10.72 -1.28 7.33
N PRO A 128 -11.80 -1.48 8.10
CA PRO A 128 -12.80 -2.50 7.78
C PRO A 128 -13.78 -2.07 6.69
N GLU A 129 -13.87 -0.77 6.36
CA GLU A 129 -14.90 -0.21 5.48
C GLU A 129 -14.32 0.84 4.51
N PRO A 130 -14.95 1.03 3.32
CA PRO A 130 -14.69 2.17 2.45
C PRO A 130 -15.11 3.46 3.16
N LEU A 131 -14.15 4.36 3.41
CA LEU A 131 -14.39 5.56 4.23
C LEU A 131 -14.50 6.86 3.41
N TYR A 132 -14.25 6.81 2.10
CA TYR A 132 -13.89 8.01 1.34
C TYR A 132 -14.65 8.12 0.02
N GLU A 133 -15.31 9.26 -0.18
CA GLU A 133 -15.97 9.62 -1.44
C GLU A 133 -15.25 10.80 -2.09
N SER A 134 -14.90 10.65 -3.36
CA SER A 134 -14.16 11.64 -4.17
C SER A 134 -15.06 12.54 -5.03
N GLU A 135 -16.39 12.51 -4.83
CA GLU A 135 -17.38 13.21 -5.67
C GLU A 135 -17.04 14.70 -5.93
N ARG A 136 -16.55 15.37 -4.89
CA ARG A 136 -16.17 16.79 -4.99
C ARG A 136 -14.90 17.01 -5.82
N ALA A 137 -13.93 16.10 -5.73
CA ALA A 137 -12.73 16.14 -6.56
C ALA A 137 -13.10 15.86 -8.04
N ASN A 138 -14.01 14.91 -8.27
CA ASN A 138 -14.49 14.59 -9.62
C ASN A 138 -15.17 15.79 -10.28
N THR A 139 -15.98 16.53 -9.49
CA THR A 139 -16.73 17.69 -9.99
C THR A 139 -15.85 18.94 -10.18
N ASP A 140 -15.03 19.28 -9.18
CA ASP A 140 -14.28 20.55 -9.19
C ASP A 140 -12.92 20.44 -9.91
N LEU A 141 -12.30 19.25 -9.91
CA LEU A 141 -10.94 19.02 -10.41
C LEU A 141 -10.88 18.06 -11.61
N HIS A 142 -12.04 17.64 -12.13
CA HIS A 142 -12.13 16.59 -13.16
C HIS A 142 -11.35 15.32 -12.80
N TYR A 143 -11.28 15.02 -11.50
CA TYR A 143 -10.54 13.88 -10.99
C TYR A 143 -11.17 12.58 -11.51
N SER A 144 -10.38 11.79 -12.24
CA SER A 144 -10.81 10.51 -12.81
C SER A 144 -9.73 9.48 -12.50
N PRO A 145 -9.87 8.74 -11.39
CA PRO A 145 -8.87 7.78 -10.98
C PRO A 145 -8.81 6.59 -11.95
N ARG A 146 -7.61 6.07 -12.16
CA ARG A 146 -7.33 4.94 -13.06
C ARG A 146 -7.80 3.62 -12.45
N ASP A 147 -7.89 2.59 -13.28
CA ASP A 147 -8.19 1.25 -12.80
C ASP A 147 -7.09 0.73 -11.87
N LEU A 148 -7.49 0.15 -10.73
CA LEU A 148 -6.57 -0.38 -9.72
C LEU A 148 -5.61 -1.42 -10.30
N ARG A 149 -6.09 -2.30 -11.19
CA ARG A 149 -5.26 -3.37 -11.76
C ARG A 149 -4.12 -2.78 -12.56
N ALA A 150 -4.39 -1.75 -13.37
CA ALA A 150 -3.35 -1.04 -14.11
C ALA A 150 -2.31 -0.39 -13.17
N SER A 151 -2.75 0.21 -12.05
CA SER A 151 -1.83 0.73 -11.03
C SER A 151 -0.98 -0.35 -10.38
N LEU A 152 -1.55 -1.53 -10.10
CA LEU A 152 -0.84 -2.67 -9.53
C LEU A 152 0.19 -3.24 -10.51
N GLU A 153 -0.19 -3.42 -11.77
CA GLU A 153 0.70 -3.88 -12.85
C GLU A 153 1.92 -2.97 -12.96
N ASP A 154 1.72 -1.66 -13.10
CA ASP A 154 2.81 -0.68 -13.17
C ASP A 154 3.68 -0.66 -11.90
N THR A 155 3.06 -0.84 -10.73
CA THR A 155 3.79 -0.88 -9.45
C THR A 155 4.66 -2.12 -9.35
N ILE A 156 4.12 -3.31 -9.67
CA ILE A 156 4.85 -4.57 -9.67
C ILE A 156 6.03 -4.49 -10.63
N ASP A 157 5.77 -4.04 -11.87
CA ASP A 157 6.79 -3.84 -12.89
C ASP A 157 7.94 -2.95 -12.39
N TRP A 158 7.58 -1.86 -11.70
CA TRP A 158 8.57 -0.95 -11.14
C TRP A 158 9.36 -1.60 -10.00
N VAL A 159 8.69 -2.33 -9.09
CA VAL A 159 9.33 -3.00 -7.95
C VAL A 159 10.30 -4.08 -8.40
N GLU A 160 9.94 -4.90 -9.40
CA GLU A 160 10.81 -5.94 -9.93
C GLU A 160 12.05 -5.37 -10.65
N LYS A 161 11.90 -4.23 -11.34
CA LYS A 161 13.00 -3.52 -12.00
C LYS A 161 13.89 -2.73 -11.03
N ASN A 162 13.40 -2.42 -9.83
CA ASN A 162 14.09 -1.61 -8.83
C ASN A 162 14.16 -2.34 -7.46
N PRO A 163 14.94 -3.43 -7.38
CA PRO A 163 15.14 -4.13 -6.12
C PRO A 163 15.77 -3.18 -5.08
N PRO A 164 15.45 -3.34 -3.79
CA PRO A 164 16.05 -2.51 -2.74
C PRO A 164 17.57 -2.62 -2.79
N ALA A 165 18.26 -1.49 -2.61
CA ALA A 165 19.71 -1.50 -2.47
C ALA A 165 20.10 -2.45 -1.33
N ASP A 166 21.00 -3.39 -1.62
CA ASP A 166 21.43 -4.43 -0.70
C ASP A 166 21.85 -3.82 0.65
N LYS A 167 21.09 -4.12 1.71
CA LYS A 167 21.38 -3.66 3.07
C LYS A 167 22.65 -4.32 3.64
N ASP A 168 23.17 -5.38 3.00
CA ASP A 168 24.33 -6.15 3.45
C ASP A 168 25.63 -5.84 2.69
N ALA A 169 25.60 -5.04 1.63
CA ALA A 169 26.81 -4.56 0.93
C ALA A 169 27.74 -3.73 1.85
N GLY A 170 27.21 -3.17 2.95
CA GLY A 170 27.97 -2.47 3.98
C GLY A 170 28.55 -3.36 5.09
N LYS A 171 28.05 -4.58 5.29
CA LYS A 171 28.54 -5.49 6.34
C LYS A 171 29.67 -6.41 5.86
N ALA A 172 29.71 -6.73 4.58
CA ALA A 172 30.77 -7.56 3.99
C ALA A 172 32.16 -6.86 3.93
N LYS A 173 32.24 -5.54 4.15
CA LYS A 173 33.50 -4.79 4.19
C LYS A 173 34.11 -4.61 5.59
N ALA A 174 33.43 -5.03 6.65
CA ALA A 174 33.90 -4.83 8.03
C ALA A 174 34.56 -6.07 8.67
N SER A 175 34.72 -7.18 7.94
CA SER A 175 35.34 -8.42 8.46
C SER A 175 36.72 -8.75 7.85
N ASN A 176 37.28 -7.86 7.01
CA ASN A 176 38.62 -8.01 6.42
C ASN A 176 39.51 -6.80 6.74
N GLY A 177 39.53 -6.39 8.01
CA GLY A 177 40.45 -5.37 8.54
C GLY A 177 41.11 -5.86 9.81
#